data_AF-A0A538JP74-F1
#
_entry.id   AF-A0A538JP74-F1
#
_cell.length_a   1.000
_cell.length_b   1.000
_cell.length_c   1.000
_cell.angle_alpha   90.00
_cell.angle_beta   90.00
_cell.angle_gamma   90.00
#
_symmetry.space_group_name_H-M   'P 1'
#
loop_
_entity.id
_entity.type
_entity.pdbx_description
1 polymer ?
#
loop_
_entity_poly.entity_id
_entity_poly.type
_entity_poly.pdbx_seq_one_letter_code
_entity_poly.pdbx_strand_id
1 'polypeptide(L)'
;MEPLLLAALDASSAERLVAYRAAVDEAGSLPELVAALGPLLVEDEASGHMTLLTELVGASLSRSDLRRAMIERAAPWRQLTEEAATRFLAGTPFAPAADDVASLTVAVGLGLNMFARLDPEAARLPNLAKLAALLSGE
;
A
#
# COMPACT_ATOMS: atom_id res chain seq x y z
N MET A 1 -14.03 12.93 -18.36
CA MET A 1 -13.20 11.72 -18.18
C MET A 1 -12.61 11.65 -16.78
N GLU A 2 -11.92 12.68 -16.31
CA GLU A 2 -11.34 12.70 -14.96
C GLU A 2 -12.32 12.44 -13.80
N PRO A 3 -13.54 13.04 -13.75
CA PRO A 3 -14.49 12.71 -12.70
C PRO A 3 -14.88 11.23 -12.66
N LEU A 4 -14.91 10.57 -13.82
CA LEU A 4 -15.20 9.14 -13.92
C LEU A 4 -14.01 8.28 -13.47
N LEU A 5 -12.77 8.71 -13.77
CA LEU A 5 -11.55 8.04 -13.27
C LEU A 5 -11.43 8.15 -11.76
N LEU A 6 -11.75 9.32 -11.18
CA LEU A 6 -11.79 9.49 -9.73
C LEU A 6 -12.91 8.65 -9.09
N ALA A 7 -14.09 8.58 -9.70
CA ALA A 7 -15.15 7.70 -9.22
C ALA A 7 -14.78 6.21 -9.29
N ALA A 8 -14.09 5.79 -10.36
CA ALA A 8 -13.57 4.43 -10.47
C ALA A 8 -12.47 4.14 -9.45
N LEU A 9 -11.62 5.14 -9.14
CA LEU A 9 -10.64 5.04 -8.07
C LEU A 9 -11.34 4.91 -6.73
N ASP A 10 -12.37 5.69 -6.45
CA ASP A 10 -13.14 5.63 -5.20
C ASP A 10 -13.78 4.24 -5.02
N ALA A 11 -14.40 3.71 -6.07
CA ALA A 11 -15.04 2.39 -6.03
C ALA A 11 -14.02 1.26 -5.79
N SER A 12 -12.96 1.20 -6.61
CA SER A 12 -11.92 0.18 -6.45
C SER A 12 -11.19 0.32 -5.11
N SER A 13 -10.82 1.54 -4.73
CA SER A 13 -10.14 1.80 -3.46
C SER A 13 -10.97 1.37 -2.25
N ALA A 14 -12.30 1.54 -2.28
CA ALA A 14 -13.17 1.11 -1.19
C ALA A 14 -13.17 -0.42 -1.04
N GLU A 15 -13.28 -1.15 -2.15
CA GLU A 15 -13.22 -2.62 -2.18
C GLU A 15 -11.87 -3.12 -1.67
N ARG A 16 -10.77 -2.56 -2.18
CA ARG A 16 -9.42 -2.91 -1.76
C ARG A 16 -9.20 -2.63 -0.27
N LEU A 17 -9.62 -1.46 0.21
CA LEU A 17 -9.44 -1.09 1.62
C LEU A 17 -10.17 -2.05 2.57
N VAL A 18 -11.34 -2.59 2.20
CA VAL A 18 -12.05 -3.62 2.98
C VAL A 18 -11.20 -4.88 3.11
N ALA A 19 -10.63 -5.37 2.00
CA ALA A 19 -9.80 -6.57 2.00
C ALA A 19 -8.52 -6.39 2.84
N TYR A 20 -7.84 -5.25 2.71
CA TYR A 20 -6.65 -4.95 3.51
C TYR A 20 -6.96 -4.78 5.01
N ARG A 21 -8.10 -4.16 5.36
CA ARG A 21 -8.52 -4.07 6.76
C ARG A 21 -8.77 -5.44 7.36
N ALA A 22 -9.48 -6.31 6.66
CA ALA A 22 -9.70 -7.69 7.11
C ALA A 22 -8.36 -8.43 7.34
N ALA A 23 -7.42 -8.33 6.40
CA ALA A 23 -6.09 -8.94 6.55
C ALA A 23 -5.30 -8.41 7.77
N VAL A 24 -5.35 -7.10 8.01
CA VAL A 24 -4.71 -6.46 9.17
C VAL A 24 -5.38 -6.90 10.49
N ASP A 25 -6.70 -6.99 10.51
CA ASP A 25 -7.46 -7.36 11.70
C ASP A 25 -7.22 -8.82 12.09
N GLU A 26 -7.27 -9.73 11.11
CA GLU A 26 -7.14 -11.18 11.28
C GLU A 26 -5.71 -11.64 11.62
N ALA A 27 -4.68 -10.92 11.17
CA ALA A 27 -3.29 -11.30 11.42
C ALA A 27 -2.90 -11.13 12.91
N GLY A 28 -2.44 -12.19 13.55
CA GLY A 28 -1.96 -12.18 14.93
C GLY A 28 -0.50 -11.75 15.07
N SER A 29 0.26 -11.78 13.99
CA SER A 29 1.70 -11.47 13.98
C SER A 29 2.15 -10.80 12.66
N LEU A 30 3.34 -10.20 12.67
CA LEU A 30 3.93 -9.57 11.48
C LEU A 30 4.16 -10.57 10.32
N PRO A 31 4.67 -11.81 10.56
CA PRO A 31 4.77 -12.82 9.50
C PRO A 31 3.40 -13.20 8.90
N GLU A 32 2.37 -13.36 9.74
CA GLU A 32 1.00 -13.65 9.26
C GLU A 32 0.44 -12.50 8.43
N LEU A 33 0.64 -11.26 8.85
CA LEU A 33 0.25 -10.08 8.07
C LEU A 33 0.92 -10.11 6.69
N VAL A 34 2.23 -10.31 6.63
CA VAL A 34 2.97 -10.33 5.36
C VAL A 34 2.49 -11.46 4.44
N ALA A 35 2.17 -12.63 5.01
CA ALA A 35 1.59 -13.73 4.24
C ALA A 35 0.19 -13.38 3.69
N ALA A 36 -0.64 -12.67 4.47
CA ALA A 36 -1.98 -12.25 4.06
C ALA A 36 -1.97 -11.12 3.00
N LEU A 37 -0.98 -10.21 3.04
CA LEU A 37 -0.89 -9.11 2.08
C LEU A 37 -0.40 -9.54 0.69
N GLY A 38 0.39 -10.62 0.59
CA GLY A 38 0.96 -11.09 -0.67
C GLY A 38 -0.10 -11.33 -1.77
N PRO A 39 -1.15 -12.14 -1.53
CA PRO A 39 -2.24 -12.34 -2.48
C PRO A 39 -2.98 -11.05 -2.85
N LEU A 40 -3.19 -10.14 -1.89
CA LEU A 40 -3.84 -8.86 -2.15
C LEU A 40 -3.04 -8.03 -3.15
N LEU A 41 -1.72 -7.92 -2.98
CA LEU A 41 -0.86 -7.19 -3.92
C LEU A 41 -0.94 -7.73 -5.36
N VAL A 42 -1.12 -9.04 -5.53
CA VAL A 42 -1.31 -9.65 -6.86
C VAL A 42 -2.67 -9.28 -7.45
N GLU A 43 -3.72 -9.27 -6.63
CA GLU A 43 -5.07 -8.90 -7.05
C GLU A 43 -5.21 -7.40 -7.37
N ASP A 44 -4.49 -6.53 -6.65
CA ASP A 44 -4.38 -5.10 -6.93
C ASP A 44 -3.88 -4.81 -8.35
N GLU A 45 -2.93 -5.62 -8.81
CA GLU A 45 -2.42 -5.55 -10.18
C GLU A 45 -3.45 -6.12 -11.17
N ALA A 46 -3.98 -7.31 -10.89
CA ALA A 46 -4.93 -7.98 -11.78
C ALA A 46 -6.25 -7.21 -11.99
N SER A 47 -6.71 -6.50 -10.96
CA SER A 47 -7.93 -5.66 -11.00
C SER A 47 -7.72 -4.32 -11.73
N GLY A 48 -6.48 -3.94 -12.03
CA GLY A 48 -6.14 -2.65 -12.60
C GLY A 48 -6.22 -1.48 -11.62
N HIS A 49 -6.46 -1.73 -10.33
CA HIS A 49 -6.49 -0.69 -9.28
C HIS A 49 -5.17 0.10 -9.26
N MET A 50 -4.04 -0.60 -9.26
CA MET A 50 -2.72 0.05 -9.22
C MET A 50 -2.37 0.79 -10.51
N THR A 51 -2.85 0.32 -11.66
CA THR A 51 -2.73 1.06 -12.92
C THR A 51 -3.48 2.39 -12.83
N LEU A 52 -4.74 2.37 -12.41
CA LEU A 52 -5.53 3.60 -12.25
C LEU A 52 -4.89 4.57 -11.25
N LEU A 53 -4.42 4.05 -10.11
CA LEU A 53 -3.75 4.84 -9.08
C LEU A 53 -2.48 5.51 -9.61
N THR A 54 -1.58 4.76 -10.27
CA THR A 54 -0.31 5.31 -10.76
C THR A 54 -0.50 6.35 -11.85
N GLU A 55 -1.45 6.16 -12.77
CA GLU A 55 -1.78 7.16 -13.80
C GLU A 55 -2.31 8.45 -13.18
N LEU A 56 -3.23 8.35 -12.21
CA LEU A 56 -3.78 9.53 -11.52
C LEU A 56 -2.72 10.24 -10.67
N VAL A 57 -1.82 9.51 -10.01
CA VAL A 57 -0.67 10.09 -9.31
C VAL A 57 0.22 10.83 -10.29
N GLY A 58 0.60 10.22 -11.41
CA GLY A 58 1.41 10.85 -12.46
C GLY A 58 0.78 12.13 -12.99
N ALA A 59 -0.52 12.09 -13.32
CA ALA A 59 -1.27 13.27 -13.76
C ALA A 59 -1.36 14.37 -12.69
N SER A 60 -1.42 14.00 -11.40
CA SER A 60 -1.47 14.95 -10.30
C SER A 60 -0.18 15.76 -10.12
N LEU A 61 0.96 15.26 -10.63
CA LEU A 61 2.27 15.91 -10.46
C LEU A 61 2.34 17.28 -11.14
N SER A 62 1.55 17.54 -12.18
CA SER A 62 1.48 18.83 -12.87
C SER A 62 0.20 19.62 -12.56
N ARG A 63 -0.70 19.10 -11.71
CA ARG A 63 -2.06 19.61 -11.49
C ARG A 63 -2.45 19.69 -10.02
N SER A 64 -2.50 20.90 -9.48
CA SER A 64 -2.70 21.14 -8.03
C SER A 64 -4.09 20.78 -7.52
N ASP A 65 -5.12 20.92 -8.36
CA ASP A 65 -6.49 20.49 -8.12
C ASP A 65 -6.57 18.96 -7.94
N LEU A 66 -6.01 18.21 -8.91
CA LEU A 66 -5.99 16.76 -8.88
C LEU A 66 -5.11 16.24 -7.73
N ARG A 67 -3.98 16.90 -7.45
CA ARG A 67 -3.14 16.57 -6.28
C ARG A 67 -3.91 16.63 -4.98
N ARG A 68 -4.73 17.68 -4.77
CA ARG A 68 -5.56 17.80 -3.57
C ARG A 68 -6.57 16.65 -3.47
N ALA A 69 -7.25 16.35 -4.58
CA ALA A 69 -8.21 15.25 -4.64
C ALA A 69 -7.57 13.87 -4.35
N MET A 70 -6.32 13.64 -4.79
CA MET A 70 -5.57 12.42 -4.50
C MET A 70 -5.13 12.34 -3.04
N ILE A 71 -4.68 13.45 -2.44
CA ILE A 71 -4.32 13.51 -1.01
C ILE A 71 -5.50 13.13 -0.12
N GLU A 72 -6.70 13.63 -0.44
CA GLU A 72 -7.92 13.30 0.29
C GLU A 72 -8.23 11.80 0.20
N ARG A 73 -8.13 11.22 -1.01
CA ARG A 73 -8.38 9.78 -1.26
C ARG A 73 -7.34 8.86 -0.65
N ALA A 74 -6.12 9.36 -0.43
CA ALA A 74 -5.06 8.59 0.24
C ALA A 74 -5.22 8.53 1.77
N ALA A 75 -6.06 9.40 2.37
CA ALA A 75 -6.19 9.47 3.83
C ALA A 75 -6.62 8.14 4.50
N PRO A 76 -7.60 7.37 3.98
CA PRO A 76 -7.98 6.09 4.58
C PRO A 76 -6.86 5.03 4.54
N TRP A 77 -6.03 5.06 3.50
CA TRP A 77 -4.87 4.19 3.37
C TRP A 77 -3.76 4.55 4.36
N ARG A 78 -3.48 5.84 4.51
CA ARG A 78 -2.51 6.33 5.51
C ARG A 78 -2.91 5.89 6.92
N GLN A 79 -4.18 6.11 7.27
CA GLN A 79 -4.71 5.68 8.55
C GLN A 79 -4.53 4.16 8.76
N LEU A 80 -4.90 3.34 7.77
CA LEU A 80 -4.71 1.89 7.86
C LEU A 80 -3.23 1.51 8.06
N THR A 81 -2.31 2.13 7.32
CA THR A 81 -0.87 1.85 7.45
C THR A 81 -0.31 2.29 8.81
N GLU A 82 -0.76 3.42 9.35
CA GLU A 82 -0.38 3.93 10.68
C GLU A 82 -0.88 3.00 11.78
N GLU A 83 -2.15 2.56 11.70
CA GLU A 83 -2.76 1.58 12.61
C GLU A 83 -2.00 0.25 12.59
N ALA A 84 -1.72 -0.28 11.39
CA ALA A 84 -0.99 -1.54 11.22
C ALA A 84 0.46 -1.44 11.72
N ALA A 85 1.19 -0.39 11.35
CA ALA A 85 2.57 -0.20 11.78
C ALA A 85 2.67 -0.08 13.31
N THR A 86 1.77 0.71 13.92
CA THR A 86 1.71 0.85 15.38
C THR A 86 1.47 -0.51 16.05
N ARG A 87 0.49 -1.28 15.56
CA ARG A 87 0.14 -2.60 16.13
C ARG A 87 1.27 -3.60 16.01
N PHE A 88 1.78 -3.81 14.80
CA PHE A 88 2.69 -4.93 14.51
C PHE A 88 4.15 -4.64 14.86
N LEU A 89 4.54 -3.37 15.01
CA LEU A 89 5.87 -3.00 15.51
C LEU A 89 5.90 -2.83 17.02
N ALA A 90 4.74 -2.84 17.70
CA ALA A 90 4.70 -2.79 19.15
C ALA A 90 5.54 -3.91 19.78
N GLY A 91 6.39 -3.56 20.74
CA GLY A 91 7.29 -4.52 21.39
C GLY A 91 8.54 -4.88 20.58
N THR A 92 8.69 -4.36 19.36
CA THR A 92 9.94 -4.50 18.57
C THR A 92 10.85 -3.28 18.79
N PRO A 93 12.17 -3.39 18.48
CA PRO A 93 13.07 -2.23 18.44
C PRO A 93 12.64 -1.13 17.45
N PHE A 94 11.73 -1.42 16.53
CA PHE A 94 11.24 -0.50 15.51
C PHE A 94 9.97 0.26 15.91
N ALA A 95 9.42 0.01 17.10
CA ALA A 95 8.24 0.75 17.59
C ALA A 95 8.38 2.28 17.50
N PRO A 96 9.55 2.91 17.77
CA PRO A 96 9.72 4.35 17.61
C PRO A 96 9.64 4.86 16.17
N ALA A 97 9.74 3.97 15.18
CA ALA A 97 9.74 4.28 13.74
C ALA A 97 8.42 3.88 13.06
N ALA A 98 7.34 3.64 13.82
CA ALA A 98 6.07 3.19 13.25
C ALA A 98 5.51 4.15 12.19
N ASP A 99 5.57 5.46 12.44
CA ASP A 99 5.11 6.49 11.50
C ASP A 99 5.97 6.52 10.22
N ASP A 100 7.29 6.33 10.36
CA ASP A 100 8.22 6.24 9.23
C ASP A 100 7.95 4.98 8.40
N VAL A 101 7.70 3.84 9.06
CA VAL A 101 7.36 2.58 8.39
C VAL A 101 6.04 2.70 7.63
N ALA A 102 5.01 3.29 8.23
CA ALA A 102 3.73 3.53 7.55
C ALA A 102 3.91 4.38 6.27
N SER A 103 4.69 5.46 6.39
CA SER A 103 5.02 6.34 5.26
C SER A 103 5.80 5.62 4.16
N LEU A 104 6.79 4.80 4.55
CA LEU A 104 7.61 4.03 3.62
C LEU A 104 6.81 2.94 2.90
N THR A 105 5.87 2.27 3.58
CA THR A 105 5.03 1.22 2.97
C THR A 105 4.27 1.75 1.76
N VAL A 106 3.67 2.94 1.86
CA VAL A 106 2.93 3.57 0.76
C VAL A 106 3.87 3.94 -0.39
N ALA A 107 5.02 4.54 -0.08
CA ALA A 107 6.01 4.94 -1.09
C ALA A 107 6.61 3.74 -1.83
N VAL A 108 6.93 2.66 -1.10
CA VAL A 108 7.48 1.42 -1.67
C VAL A 108 6.44 0.72 -2.54
N GLY A 109 5.19 0.59 -2.09
CA GLY A 109 4.12 -0.04 -2.89
C GLY A 109 3.90 0.67 -4.23
N LEU A 110 3.83 2.01 -4.20
CA LEU A 110 3.70 2.81 -5.42
C LEU A 110 4.94 2.68 -6.31
N GLY A 111 6.14 2.80 -5.73
CA GLY A 111 7.40 2.72 -6.48
C GLY A 111 7.58 1.36 -7.16
N LEU A 112 7.32 0.26 -6.45
CA LEU A 112 7.41 -1.10 -7.01
C LEU A 112 6.44 -1.28 -8.17
N ASN A 113 5.20 -0.77 -8.06
CA ASN A 113 4.26 -0.82 -9.16
C ASN A 113 4.75 -0.02 -10.37
N MET A 114 5.25 1.20 -10.16
CA MET A 114 5.77 2.02 -11.25
C MET A 114 6.98 1.36 -11.94
N PHE A 115 7.90 0.75 -11.18
CA PHE A 115 9.03 0.02 -11.75
C PHE A 115 8.59 -1.25 -12.49
N ALA A 116 7.55 -1.95 -12.02
CA ALA A 116 7.04 -3.17 -12.67
C ALA A 116 6.55 -2.91 -14.09
N ARG A 117 6.01 -1.71 -14.29
CA ARG A 117 5.53 -1.23 -15.59
C ARG A 117 6.67 -0.83 -16.53
N LEU A 118 7.81 -0.41 -15.99
CA LEU A 118 9.00 -0.08 -16.78
C LEU A 118 9.77 -1.34 -17.20
N ASP A 119 9.94 -2.26 -16.26
CA ASP A 119 10.63 -3.53 -16.45
C ASP A 119 10.03 -4.57 -15.49
N PRO A 120 9.33 -5.59 -16.03
CA PRO A 120 8.75 -6.66 -15.22
C PRO A 120 9.78 -7.43 -14.38
N GLU A 121 11.06 -7.46 -14.78
CA GLU A 121 12.13 -8.10 -14.01
C GLU A 121 12.71 -7.19 -12.92
N ALA A 122 12.63 -5.87 -13.07
CA ALA A 122 13.12 -4.88 -12.11
C ALA A 122 12.24 -4.75 -10.86
N ALA A 123 10.98 -5.19 -10.93
CA ALA A 123 10.02 -5.07 -9.84
C ALA A 123 9.81 -6.36 -9.05
N ARG A 124 10.86 -7.18 -8.92
CA ARG A 124 10.84 -8.23 -7.90
C ARG A 124 10.57 -7.58 -6.55
N LEU A 125 9.37 -7.84 -6.01
CA LEU A 125 9.06 -7.50 -4.64
C LEU A 125 10.22 -8.02 -3.79
N PRO A 126 10.85 -7.18 -2.95
CA PRO A 126 11.77 -7.70 -1.96
C PRO A 126 11.06 -8.82 -1.21
N ASN A 127 11.78 -9.90 -0.86
CA ASN A 127 11.16 -11.02 -0.16
C ASN A 127 10.63 -10.53 1.19
N LEU A 128 9.35 -10.14 1.22
CA LEU A 128 8.74 -9.49 2.36
C LEU A 128 8.74 -10.43 3.56
N ALA A 129 8.62 -11.74 3.34
CA ALA A 129 8.77 -12.74 4.40
C ALA A 129 10.19 -12.74 5.00
N LYS A 130 11.23 -12.59 4.17
CA LYS A 130 12.61 -12.43 4.66
C LYS A 130 12.80 -11.14 5.45
N LEU A 131 12.18 -10.03 5.02
CA LEU A 131 12.20 -8.78 5.78
C LEU A 131 11.43 -8.90 7.10
N ALA A 132 10.28 -9.59 7.10
CA ALA A 132 9.48 -9.84 8.31
C ALA A 132 10.24 -10.67 9.34
N ALA A 133 10.96 -11.71 8.93
CA ALA A 133 11.81 -12.51 9.80
C ALA A 133 12.89 -11.65 10.49
N LEU A 134 13.59 -10.82 9.70
CA LEU A 134 14.60 -9.88 10.22
C LEU A 134 14.03 -8.88 11.23
N LEU A 135 12.79 -8.42 11.03
CA LEU A 135 12.11 -7.48 11.93
C LEU A 135 11.57 -8.16 13.20
N SER A 136 11.26 -9.45 13.14
CA SER A 136 10.72 -10.24 14.25
C SER A 136 11.80 -10.84 15.15
N GLY A 137 13.07 -10.75 14.75
CA GLY A 137 14.21 -11.31 15.49
C GLY A 137 14.36 -12.83 15.35
N GLU A 138 13.73 -13.42 14.32
CA GLU A 138 13.83 -14.84 13.95
C GLU A 138 14.89 -15.10 12.86
#